data_AF-A0A314Z328-F1
#
_entry.id   AF-A0A314Z328-F1
#
_cell.length_a   1.000
_cell.length_b   1.000
_cell.length_c   1.000
_cell.angle_alpha   90.00
_cell.angle_beta   90.00
_cell.angle_gamma   90.00
#
_symmetry.space_group_name_H-M   'P 1'
#
loop_
_entity.id
_entity.type
_entity.pdbx_description
1 polymer ?
#
loop_
_entity_poly.entity_id
_entity_poly.type
_entity_poly.pdbx_seq_one_letter_code
_entity_poly.pdbx_strand_id
1 'polypeptide(L)'
;MLLTRLLRAIAVSATVTDTQVQFFVGNGNGGMFALPILKKPEQCIIEGDVGANPVSLVLDLRHASAILHASVMSKKVWLFCQSHGSSVMLNCPFGRLGNLYYYFPEA
;
A
#
# COMPACT_ATOMS: atom_id res chain seq x y z
N MET A 1 -25.55 4.78 -19.93
CA MET A 1 -24.55 3.97 -19.22
C MET A 1 -23.65 4.90 -18.39
N LEU A 2 -24.20 5.48 -17.30
CA LEU A 2 -23.56 6.56 -16.52
C LEU A 2 -23.57 6.27 -15.01
N LEU A 3 -23.87 5.03 -14.60
CA LEU A 3 -24.13 4.65 -13.21
C LEU A 3 -23.01 3.81 -12.56
N THR A 4 -21.90 3.58 -13.27
CA THR A 4 -20.72 2.88 -12.72
C THR A 4 -19.60 3.82 -12.26
N ARG A 5 -19.74 5.14 -12.45
CA ARG A 5 -18.72 6.15 -12.05
C ARG A 5 -18.86 6.67 -10.61
N LEU A 6 -19.75 6.10 -9.79
CA LEU A 6 -20.09 6.61 -8.45
C LEU A 6 -19.74 5.71 -7.26
N LEU A 7 -19.03 4.60 -7.49
CA LEU A 7 -18.25 3.96 -6.42
C LEU A 7 -16.82 4.52 -6.52
N ARG A 8 -16.58 5.67 -5.90
CA ARG A 8 -15.24 6.25 -5.82
C ARG A 8 -14.32 5.22 -5.14
N ALA A 9 -13.33 4.73 -5.86
CA ALA A 9 -12.35 3.78 -5.33
C ALA A 9 -11.72 4.37 -4.07
N ILE A 10 -11.79 3.62 -2.97
CA ILE A 10 -11.06 3.94 -1.75
C ILE A 10 -9.60 3.63 -2.06
N ALA A 11 -8.73 4.64 -1.90
CA ALA A 11 -7.30 4.48 -2.06
C ALA A 11 -6.63 4.61 -0.71
N VAL A 12 -5.59 3.81 -0.49
CA VAL A 12 -4.63 4.03 0.59
C VAL A 12 -3.37 4.53 -0.05
N SER A 13 -2.90 5.71 0.35
CA SER A 13 -1.56 6.15 0.00
C SER A 13 -0.59 5.84 1.14
N ALA A 14 0.66 5.56 0.79
CA ALA A 14 1.75 5.44 1.75
C ALA A 14 2.86 6.41 1.36
N THR A 15 3.31 7.23 2.30
CA THR A 15 4.51 8.05 2.16
C THR A 15 5.63 7.38 2.94
N VAL A 16 6.74 7.07 2.27
CA VAL A 16 7.86 6.32 2.83
C VAL A 16 9.11 7.20 2.82
N THR A 17 9.75 7.34 3.97
CA THR A 17 11.10 7.91 4.12
C THR A 17 12.02 6.86 4.75
N ASP A 18 13.32 7.13 4.81
CA ASP A 18 14.32 6.31 5.52
C ASP A 18 14.02 6.06 7.01
N THR A 19 13.11 6.84 7.57
CA THR A 19 12.82 6.92 9.00
C THR A 19 11.39 6.53 9.36
N GLN A 20 10.47 6.43 8.40
CA GLN A 20 9.08 6.08 8.69
C GLN A 20 8.26 5.75 7.44
N VAL A 21 7.15 5.05 7.68
CA VAL A 21 6.04 4.89 6.72
C VAL A 21 4.79 5.54 7.29
N GLN A 22 4.14 6.40 6.51
CA GLN A 22 2.85 7.01 6.84
C GLN A 22 1.78 6.52 5.88
N PHE A 23 0.74 5.88 6.39
CA PHE A 23 -0.41 5.47 5.59
C PHE A 23 -1.56 6.46 5.74
N PHE A 24 -2.16 6.87 4.63
CA PHE A 24 -3.32 7.74 4.58
C PHE A 24 -4.45 7.02 3.86
N VAL A 25 -5.66 7.12 4.40
CA VAL A 25 -6.87 6.64 3.73
C VAL A 25 -7.57 7.84 3.14
N GLY A 26 -7.84 7.82 1.84
CA GLY A 26 -8.49 8.94 1.16
C GLY A 26 -9.41 8.52 0.02
N ASN A 27 -10.22 9.47 -0.46
CA ASN A 27 -10.86 9.33 -1.76
C ASN A 27 -9.89 9.83 -2.84
N GLY A 28 -10.04 9.32 -4.07
CA GLY A 28 -9.28 9.81 -5.23
C GLY A 28 -9.44 11.30 -5.55
N ASN A 29 -10.14 12.09 -4.72
CA ASN A 29 -10.31 13.54 -4.85
C ASN A 29 -9.55 14.32 -3.75
N GLY A 30 -8.65 13.69 -3.01
CA GLY A 30 -7.77 14.36 -2.04
C GLY A 30 -8.35 14.57 -0.64
N GLY A 31 -9.54 14.01 -0.34
CA GLY A 31 -10.10 14.04 1.01
C GLY A 31 -9.56 12.90 1.87
N MET A 32 -8.97 13.24 3.04
CA MET A 32 -8.48 12.27 4.03
C MET A 32 -9.64 11.78 4.91
N PHE A 33 -9.78 10.47 5.09
CA PHE A 33 -10.88 9.85 5.85
C PHE A 33 -10.51 9.49 7.30
N ALA A 34 -9.23 9.37 7.61
CA ALA A 34 -8.75 8.95 8.92
C ALA A 34 -7.39 9.58 9.24
N LEU A 35 -7.04 9.62 10.54
CA LEU A 35 -5.69 9.98 10.97
C LEU A 35 -4.66 9.03 10.34
N PRO A 36 -3.47 9.54 9.98
CA PRO A 36 -2.46 8.72 9.35
C PRO A 36 -1.95 7.64 10.31
N ILE A 37 -1.76 6.43 9.80
CA ILE A 37 -1.12 5.35 10.55
C ILE A 37 0.37 5.48 10.32
N LEU A 38 1.12 5.72 11.40
CA LEU A 38 2.58 5.83 11.37
C LEU A 38 3.23 4.49 11.74
N LYS A 39 4.24 4.08 10.97
CA LYS A 39 5.17 3.00 11.30
C LYS A 39 6.59 3.54 11.33
N LYS A 40 7.27 3.31 12.45
CA LYS A 40 8.69 3.67 12.65
C LYS A 40 9.61 2.47 12.36
N PRO A 41 10.95 2.65 12.31
CA PRO A 41 11.88 1.58 11.98
C PRO A 41 11.88 0.43 12.99
N GLU A 42 11.40 0.66 14.22
CA GLU A 42 11.24 -0.41 15.21
C GLU A 42 10.03 -1.33 14.90
N GLN A 43 9.15 -0.91 13.99
CA GLN A 43 7.90 -1.61 13.64
C GLN A 43 7.91 -2.17 12.21
N CYS A 44 8.88 -1.76 11.37
CA CYS A 44 9.02 -2.20 9.99
C CYS A 44 10.46 -2.01 9.50
N ILE A 45 10.83 -2.77 8.49
CA ILE A 45 12.12 -2.64 7.81
C ILE A 45 11.90 -1.78 6.57
N ILE A 46 12.73 -0.75 6.38
CA ILE A 46 12.73 0.13 5.22
C ILE A 46 14.08 -0.04 4.53
N GLU A 47 14.05 -0.42 3.25
CA GLU A 47 15.23 -0.70 2.44
C GLU A 47 15.05 -0.13 1.03
N GLY A 48 16.15 0.03 0.29
CA GLY A 48 16.17 0.51 -1.08
C GLY A 48 16.53 2.00 -1.19
N ASP A 49 16.16 2.60 -2.31
CA ASP A 49 16.45 4.01 -2.62
C ASP A 49 15.41 4.93 -1.96
N VAL A 50 15.42 4.92 -0.62
CA VAL A 50 14.56 5.77 0.20
C VAL A 50 15.47 6.62 1.08
N GLY A 51 15.34 7.95 0.98
CA GLY A 51 16.08 8.92 1.80
C GLY A 51 15.13 9.85 2.54
N ALA A 52 15.62 11.06 2.85
CA ALA A 52 14.79 12.12 3.43
C ALA A 52 13.68 12.60 2.47
N ASN A 53 13.89 12.46 1.16
CA ASN A 53 12.86 12.73 0.15
C ASN A 53 11.84 11.60 0.15
N PRO A 54 10.55 11.88 0.40
CA PRO A 54 9.54 10.85 0.53
C PRO A 54 9.18 10.21 -0.81
N VAL A 55 8.99 8.89 -0.80
CA VAL A 55 8.38 8.13 -1.89
C VAL A 55 6.89 7.96 -1.61
N SER A 56 6.04 8.29 -2.58
CA SER A 56 4.59 8.16 -2.47
C SER A 56 4.10 6.93 -3.24
N LEU A 57 3.35 6.08 -2.55
CA LEU A 57 2.77 4.85 -3.06
C LEU A 57 1.25 4.96 -2.99
N VAL A 58 0.53 4.41 -3.98
CA VAL A 58 -0.94 4.37 -3.97
C VAL A 58 -1.39 2.93 -4.16
N LEU A 59 -2.26 2.48 -3.27
CA LEU A 59 -2.86 1.15 -3.29
C LEU A 59 -4.37 1.30 -3.46
N ASP A 60 -4.88 0.72 -4.53
CA ASP A 60 -6.32 0.65 -4.80
C ASP A 60 -6.97 -0.49 -4.01
N LEU A 61 -7.97 -0.15 -3.19
CA LEU A 61 -8.68 -1.12 -2.36
C LEU A 61 -9.88 -1.79 -3.03
N ARG A 62 -10.03 -1.73 -4.36
CA ARG A 62 -11.06 -2.49 -5.12
C ARG A 62 -11.17 -3.96 -4.71
N HIS A 63 -10.07 -4.58 -4.28
CA HIS A 63 -10.01 -5.97 -3.83
C HIS A 63 -9.58 -6.12 -2.36
N ALA A 64 -9.99 -5.18 -1.48
CA ALA A 64 -9.59 -5.14 -0.07
C ALA A 64 -9.81 -6.46 0.69
N SER A 65 -10.91 -7.19 0.40
CA SER A 65 -11.19 -8.47 1.05
C SER A 65 -10.11 -9.53 0.76
N ALA A 66 -9.66 -9.64 -0.50
CA ALA A 66 -8.60 -10.58 -0.86
C ALA A 66 -7.27 -10.20 -0.19
N ILE A 67 -6.94 -8.91 -0.18
CA ILE A 67 -5.72 -8.38 0.46
C ILE A 67 -5.76 -8.64 1.97
N LEU A 68 -6.92 -8.42 2.62
CA LEU A 68 -7.12 -8.69 4.05
C LEU A 68 -6.97 -10.17 4.37
N HIS A 69 -7.52 -11.07 3.55
CA HIS A 69 -7.36 -12.51 3.77
C HIS A 69 -5.89 -12.92 3.66
N ALA A 70 -5.18 -12.42 2.63
CA ALA A 70 -3.75 -12.67 2.48
C ALA A 70 -2.93 -12.11 3.65
N SER A 71 -3.29 -10.95 4.19
CA SER A 71 -2.60 -10.36 5.34
C SER A 71 -2.87 -11.10 6.65
N VAL A 72 -4.05 -11.68 6.84
CA VAL A 72 -4.36 -12.53 8.01
C VAL A 72 -3.59 -13.84 7.95
N MET A 73 -3.47 -14.42 6.76
CA MET A 73 -2.74 -15.67 6.54
C MET A 73 -1.23 -15.49 6.64
N SER A 74 -0.73 -14.28 6.40
CA SER A 74 0.68 -13.95 6.50
C SER A 74 1.02 -13.29 7.83
N LYS A 75 2.10 -13.74 8.47
CA LYS A 75 2.63 -13.05 9.67
C LYS A 75 3.42 -11.78 9.31
N LYS A 76 3.67 -11.52 8.02
CA LYS A 76 4.48 -10.40 7.50
C LYS A 76 3.91 -9.89 6.17
N VAL A 77 3.99 -8.61 5.89
CA VAL A 77 3.62 -8.07 4.58
C VAL A 77 4.78 -7.23 4.07
N TRP A 78 5.15 -7.45 2.82
CA TRP A 78 6.20 -6.67 2.15
C TRP A 78 5.56 -5.78 1.09
N LEU A 79 5.95 -4.52 1.09
CA LEU A 79 5.52 -3.53 0.13
C LEU A 79 6.71 -3.18 -0.75
N PHE A 80 6.61 -3.50 -2.03
CA PHE A 80 7.64 -3.21 -3.01
C PHE A 80 7.16 -2.10 -3.93
N CYS A 81 8.08 -1.22 -4.29
CA CYS A 81 7.87 -0.18 -5.29
C CYS A 81 9.11 -0.08 -6.18
N GLN A 82 8.92 0.47 -7.37
CA GLN A 82 10.02 0.75 -8.27
C GLN A 82 10.53 2.18 -8.03
N SER A 83 11.85 2.36 -7.93
CA SER A 83 12.45 3.71 -7.92
C SER A 83 12.01 4.48 -9.17
N HIS A 84 11.44 5.66 -8.96
CA HIS A 84 10.85 6.51 -10.01
C HIS A 84 9.70 5.87 -10.82
N GLY A 85 9.16 4.73 -10.37
CA GLY A 85 8.00 4.09 -10.97
C GLY A 85 6.76 4.23 -10.09
N SER A 86 5.60 4.08 -10.70
CA SER A 86 4.29 4.19 -10.06
C SER A 86 3.70 2.85 -9.64
N SER A 87 4.32 1.75 -10.07
CA SER A 87 3.83 0.40 -9.79
C SER A 87 4.21 -0.03 -8.38
N VAL A 88 3.24 -0.61 -7.69
CA VAL A 88 3.38 -1.10 -6.32
C VAL A 88 3.02 -2.58 -6.27
N MET A 89 3.73 -3.37 -5.47
CA MET A 89 3.43 -4.76 -5.24
C MET A 89 3.34 -5.05 -3.74
N LEU A 90 2.24 -5.66 -3.31
CA LEU A 90 2.16 -6.31 -2.01
C LEU A 90 2.56 -7.77 -2.16
N ASN A 91 3.44 -8.23 -1.28
CA ASN A 91 3.81 -9.63 -1.14
C ASN A 91 3.47 -10.10 0.28
N CYS A 92 2.64 -11.15 0.36
CA CYS A 92 2.23 -11.81 1.59
C CYS A 92 2.78 -13.25 1.62
N PRO A 93 3.88 -13.52 2.35
CA PRO A 93 4.42 -14.87 2.52
C PRO A 93 3.47 -15.79 3.30
N PHE A 94 3.03 -16.88 2.67
CA PHE A 94 2.11 -17.84 3.26
C PHE A 94 2.81 -19.13 3.69
N GLY A 95 3.52 -19.06 4.81
CA GLY A 95 4.19 -20.21 5.43
C GLY A 95 5.10 -20.95 4.44
N ARG A 96 4.82 -22.23 4.20
CA ARG A 96 5.56 -23.08 3.23
C ARG A 96 4.93 -23.14 1.84
N LEU A 97 3.78 -22.50 1.65
CA LEU A 97 3.00 -22.58 0.40
C LEU A 97 3.44 -21.54 -0.64
N GLY A 98 4.33 -20.63 -0.25
CA GLY A 98 4.88 -19.61 -1.14
C GLY A 98 4.39 -18.21 -0.77
N ASN A 99 4.14 -17.39 -1.78
CA ASN A 99 3.83 -15.97 -1.64
C ASN A 99 2.58 -15.63 -2.44
N LEU A 100 1.72 -14.77 -1.88
CA LEU A 100 0.62 -14.14 -2.61
C LEU A 100 1.07 -12.74 -3.02
N TYR A 101 1.07 -12.47 -4.33
CA TYR A 101 1.46 -11.20 -4.91
C TYR A 101 0.25 -10.43 -5.42
N TYR A 102 0.12 -9.18 -5.01
CA TYR A 102 -0.89 -8.25 -5.52
C TYR A 102 -0.17 -7.07 -6.17
N TYR A 103 -0.38 -6.93 -7.47
CA TYR A 103 0.17 -5.83 -8.25
C TYR A 103 -0.87 -4.72 -8.40
N PHE A 104 -0.44 -3.49 -8.11
CA PHE A 104 -1.21 -2.28 -8.26
C PHE A 104 -0.59 -1.50 -9.42
N PRO A 105 -1.25 -1.51 -10.60
CA PRO A 105 -0.78 -0.74 -11.73
C PRO A 105 -0.90 0.76 -11.45
N GLU A 106 -0.22 1.56 -12.27
CA GLU A 106 -0.29 3.02 -12.26
C GLU A 106 -1.76 3.50 -12.22
N ALA A 107 -2.05 4.44 -11.33
CA ALA A 107 -3.38 4.99 -11.10
C ALA A 107 -3.75 6.07 -12.13
#